data_AF-A0A817W7M6-F1
#
_entry.id   AF-A0A817W7M6-F1
#
_cell.length_a   1.000
_cell.length_b   1.000
_cell.length_c   1.000
_cell.angle_alpha   90.00
_cell.angle_beta   90.00
_cell.angle_gamma   90.00
#
_symmetry.space_group_name_H-M   'P 1'
#
loop_
_entity.id
_entity.type
_entity.pdbx_description
1 polymer ?
#
loop_
_entity_poly.entity_id
_entity_poly.type
_entity_poly.pdbx_seq_one_letter_code
_entity_poly.pdbx_strand_id
1 'polypeptide(L)'
;MEFMIGDSTILHPHCDPMTYPHLFPRGDKGWYSELEKIDQSRNRKRVSMLQFYSYRVAIRATFSAIHCGGKLFKQYIVDAYIKTEQNRLPFYRQNQKVPRVELYQGLMDHLANEAHIEGLRPGRVIILPSSFQGNPRAMQQNYQDAMAVVRKYRKPDLFITFTCNPTWREIQEQLFPGQTPSDRPDLITRVFKLKLNELIDDIFKKHILGRTIANVFVIEFQKRGLPHCHMLIILNSEDKIKSDNHIDRIVCSEMPDAARFPQLHECVRRHMIHRPCGTLNPHSPCMEDGKCSKEFSKEFPNYTLSNKDGYPRYRRRDTGITTTIGKHEVDNR
;
A
#
# COMPACT_ATOMS: atom_id res chain seq x y z
N MET A 1 35.67 -18.41 1.10
CA MET A 1 35.34 -17.88 2.43
C MET A 1 33.83 -17.97 2.57
N GLU A 2 33.34 -19.15 2.96
CA GLU A 2 31.91 -19.40 3.18
C GLU A 2 31.49 -18.72 4.49
N PHE A 3 30.63 -17.71 4.41
CA PHE A 3 29.98 -17.18 5.59
C PHE A 3 28.90 -18.18 6.02
N MET A 4 29.21 -19.02 7.01
CA MET A 4 28.19 -19.71 7.80
C MET A 4 27.26 -18.66 8.42
N ILE A 5 26.03 -18.57 7.92
CA ILE A 5 24.97 -17.78 8.53
C ILE A 5 24.52 -18.55 9.79
N GLY A 6 25.25 -18.36 10.89
CA GLY A 6 24.81 -18.80 12.20
C GLY A 6 23.58 -17.99 12.64
N ASP A 7 22.61 -18.64 13.28
CA ASP A 7 21.36 -18.07 13.80
C ASP A 7 21.55 -16.91 14.82
N SER A 8 22.79 -16.53 15.17
CA SER A 8 23.13 -15.51 16.16
C SER A 8 23.51 -14.14 15.57
N THR A 9 23.76 -14.02 14.27
CA THR A 9 24.37 -12.81 13.69
C THR A 9 23.46 -11.58 13.75
N ILE A 10 22.15 -11.75 13.56
CA ILE A 10 21.19 -10.62 13.55
C ILE A 10 20.80 -10.13 14.94
N LEU A 11 21.09 -10.92 15.99
CA LEU A 11 20.75 -10.59 17.38
C LEU A 11 21.93 -9.91 18.10
N HIS A 12 23.10 -9.85 17.46
CA HIS A 12 24.29 -9.29 18.05
C HIS A 12 24.24 -7.76 18.05
N PRO A 13 24.56 -7.08 19.17
CA PRO A 13 24.46 -5.62 19.30
C PRO A 13 25.37 -4.86 18.32
N HIS A 14 26.39 -5.49 17.75
CA HIS A 14 27.28 -4.86 16.78
C HIS A 14 26.92 -5.15 15.32
N CYS A 15 25.86 -5.91 15.04
CA CYS A 15 25.43 -6.23 13.68
C CYS A 15 25.11 -4.96 12.87
N ASP A 16 24.15 -4.14 13.31
CA ASP A 16 23.77 -2.92 12.59
C ASP A 16 24.92 -1.91 12.45
N PRO A 17 25.70 -1.59 13.51
CA PRO A 17 26.80 -0.63 13.41
C PRO A 17 27.93 -1.09 12.49
N MET A 18 28.22 -2.39 12.42
CA MET A 18 29.24 -2.92 11.51
C MET A 18 28.76 -2.96 10.06
N THR A 19 27.46 -3.21 9.82
CA THR A 19 26.89 -3.19 8.47
C THR A 19 26.67 -1.76 7.96
N TYR A 20 26.32 -0.82 8.85
CA TYR A 20 25.97 0.55 8.50
C TYR A 20 26.78 1.59 9.28
N PRO A 21 28.12 1.59 9.21
CA PRO A 21 28.96 2.47 10.04
C PRO A 21 28.60 3.96 9.90
N HIS A 22 28.21 4.40 8.70
CA HIS A 22 27.78 5.79 8.45
C HIS A 22 26.45 6.17 9.14
N LEU A 23 25.58 5.20 9.46
CA LEU A 23 24.34 5.43 10.22
C LEU A 23 24.56 5.35 11.74
N PHE A 24 25.74 4.92 12.18
CA PHE A 24 26.16 4.76 13.56
C PHE A 24 27.50 5.47 13.82
N PRO A 25 27.61 6.79 13.56
CA PRO A 25 28.89 7.51 13.64
C PRO A 25 29.50 7.55 15.04
N ARG A 26 28.70 7.27 16.08
CA ARG A 26 29.14 7.19 17.49
C ARG A 26 29.40 5.77 17.97
N GLY A 27 29.24 4.76 17.11
CA GLY A 27 29.37 3.36 17.49
C GLY A 27 28.28 2.86 18.43
N ASP A 28 27.10 3.52 18.46
CA ASP A 28 25.97 3.10 19.28
C ASP A 28 25.60 1.64 18.97
N LYS A 29 25.21 0.86 19.97
CA LYS A 29 24.78 -0.52 19.78
C LYS A 29 23.48 -0.59 18.96
N GLY A 30 23.39 -1.57 18.08
CA GLY A 30 22.16 -2.05 17.48
C GLY A 30 21.25 -2.77 18.47
N TRP A 31 20.16 -3.34 17.98
CA TRP A 31 19.25 -4.13 18.81
C TRP A 31 19.88 -5.47 19.25
N TYR A 32 19.53 -5.92 20.45
CA TYR A 32 19.87 -7.24 20.99
C TYR A 32 18.78 -7.72 21.96
N SER A 33 18.73 -9.02 22.27
CA SER A 33 17.62 -9.67 22.98
C SER A 33 17.39 -9.19 24.41
N GLU A 34 18.44 -8.76 25.09
CA GLU A 34 18.42 -8.29 26.48
C GLU A 34 18.18 -6.77 26.59
N LEU A 35 17.96 -6.06 25.48
CA LEU A 35 17.72 -4.62 25.51
C LEU A 35 16.44 -4.28 26.29
N GLU A 36 16.60 -3.51 27.37
CA GLU A 36 15.50 -3.11 28.24
C GLU A 36 15.02 -1.67 28.01
N LYS A 37 13.77 -1.42 28.39
CA LYS A 37 13.18 -0.08 28.41
C LYS A 37 13.71 0.69 29.63
N ILE A 38 13.87 1.99 29.45
CA ILE A 38 14.26 2.92 30.53
C ILE A 38 13.15 2.98 31.60
N ASP A 39 11.89 3.06 31.19
CA ASP A 39 10.74 3.00 32.08
C ASP A 39 10.30 1.55 32.28
N GLN A 40 10.58 1.01 33.47
CA GLN A 40 10.24 -0.35 33.88
C GLN A 40 8.83 -0.47 34.51
N SER A 41 8.04 0.62 34.55
CA SER A 41 6.70 0.62 35.18
C SER A 41 5.67 -0.28 34.46
N ARG A 42 5.94 -0.67 33.20
CA ARG A 42 5.05 -1.52 32.39
C ARG A 42 5.47 -2.98 32.44
N ASN A 43 4.49 -3.90 32.41
CA ASN A 43 4.66 -5.36 32.44
C ASN A 43 5.68 -5.95 31.45
N ARG A 44 6.05 -5.24 30.37
CA ARG A 44 7.05 -5.70 29.40
C ARG A 44 8.32 -4.86 29.47
N LYS A 45 9.35 -5.42 30.13
CA LYS A 45 10.68 -4.80 30.33
C LYS A 45 11.54 -4.74 29.06
N ARG A 46 11.48 -5.76 28.20
CA ARG A 46 12.30 -5.85 26.98
C ARG A 46 11.76 -5.02 25.82
N VAL A 47 12.65 -4.42 25.04
CA VAL A 47 12.36 -3.69 23.79
C VAL A 47 12.28 -4.69 22.65
N SER A 48 11.15 -4.72 21.92
CA SER A 48 11.08 -5.53 20.71
C SER A 48 11.91 -4.93 19.58
N MET A 49 12.40 -5.77 18.66
CA MET A 49 13.16 -5.29 17.50
C MET A 49 12.39 -4.24 16.68
N LEU A 50 11.07 -4.44 16.51
CA LEU A 50 10.19 -3.46 15.86
C LEU A 50 10.14 -2.11 16.62
N GLN A 51 10.08 -2.14 17.95
CA GLN A 51 10.10 -0.92 18.77
C GLN A 51 11.43 -0.18 18.64
N PHE A 52 12.54 -0.91 18.61
CA PHE A 52 13.87 -0.33 18.41
C PHE A 52 14.00 0.37 17.05
N TYR A 53 13.65 -0.30 15.95
CA TYR A 53 13.72 0.31 14.62
C TYR A 53 12.73 1.47 14.45
N SER A 54 11.52 1.36 15.02
CA SER A 54 10.55 2.46 15.04
C SER A 54 11.10 3.68 15.78
N TYR A 55 11.79 3.46 16.90
CA TYR A 55 12.46 4.52 17.64
C TYR A 55 13.61 5.13 16.83
N ARG A 56 14.45 4.32 16.16
CA ARG A 56 15.57 4.83 15.36
C ARG A 56 15.10 5.70 14.19
N VAL A 57 14.01 5.32 13.53
CA VAL A 57 13.42 6.07 12.40
C VAL A 57 12.46 7.18 12.86
N ALA A 58 12.23 7.33 14.16
CA ALA A 58 11.43 8.43 14.68
C ALA A 58 12.07 9.79 14.36
N ILE A 59 11.25 10.72 13.85
CA ILE A 59 11.67 12.07 13.50
C ILE A 59 11.87 12.86 14.81
N ARG A 60 13.00 13.55 14.91
CA ARG A 60 13.39 14.39 16.06
C ARG A 60 13.95 15.71 15.54
N ALA A 61 13.99 16.73 16.39
CA ALA A 61 14.57 18.04 16.06
C ALA A 61 16.10 18.00 15.88
N THR A 62 16.75 16.91 16.27
CA THR A 62 18.19 16.70 16.13
C THR A 62 18.56 16.08 14.79
N PHE A 63 19.78 16.33 14.32
CA PHE A 63 20.33 15.67 13.13
C PHE A 63 20.17 14.13 13.20
N SER A 64 19.80 13.53 12.07
CA SER A 64 19.61 12.09 11.92
C SER A 64 20.37 11.58 10.70
N ALA A 65 21.47 10.85 10.96
CA ALA A 65 22.22 10.17 9.90
C ALA A 65 21.34 9.21 9.11
N ILE A 66 20.36 8.58 9.76
CA ILE A 66 19.37 7.70 9.14
C ILE A 66 18.56 8.48 8.10
N HIS A 67 17.92 9.59 8.47
CA HIS A 67 17.05 10.31 7.54
C HIS A 67 17.82 11.01 6.41
N CYS A 68 19.10 11.31 6.61
CA CYS A 68 19.99 11.85 5.58
C CYS A 68 20.67 10.77 4.73
N GLY A 69 20.49 9.48 5.05
CA GLY A 69 21.22 8.37 4.43
C GLY A 69 20.79 7.99 3.01
N GLY A 70 19.68 8.55 2.49
CA GLY A 70 19.21 8.30 1.11
C GLY A 70 19.08 6.82 0.76
N LYS A 71 19.90 6.33 -0.18
CA LYS A 71 19.92 4.89 -0.56
C LYS A 71 20.30 3.97 0.61
N LEU A 72 21.21 4.40 1.48
CA LEU A 72 21.62 3.62 2.66
C LEU A 72 20.45 3.48 3.65
N PHE A 73 19.64 4.52 3.79
CA PHE A 73 18.44 4.48 4.63
C PHE A 73 17.39 3.50 4.09
N LYS A 74 17.17 3.49 2.77
CA LYS A 74 16.29 2.52 2.11
C LYS A 74 16.72 1.07 2.40
N GLN A 75 18.01 0.77 2.26
CA GLN A 75 18.54 -0.55 2.59
C GLN A 75 18.36 -0.88 4.07
N TYR A 76 18.67 0.07 4.96
CA TYR A 76 18.52 -0.09 6.40
C TYR A 76 17.07 -0.43 6.81
N ILE A 77 16.05 0.19 6.20
CA ILE A 77 14.64 -0.14 6.48
C ILE A 77 14.29 -1.56 6.02
N VAL A 78 14.76 -1.97 4.83
CA VAL A 78 14.48 -3.31 4.30
C VAL A 78 15.12 -4.38 5.19
N ASP A 79 16.38 -4.17 5.58
CA ASP A 79 17.07 -5.07 6.50
C ASP A 79 16.41 -5.10 7.88
N ALA A 80 16.01 -3.94 8.42
CA ALA A 80 15.27 -3.86 9.67
C ALA A 80 13.96 -4.66 9.63
N TYR A 81 13.23 -4.60 8.51
CA TYR A 81 12.02 -5.39 8.29
C TYR A 81 12.33 -6.89 8.26
N ILE A 82 13.31 -7.31 7.45
CA ILE A 82 13.69 -8.73 7.32
C ILE A 82 14.17 -9.28 8.67
N LYS A 83 15.04 -8.56 9.39
CA LYS A 83 15.49 -8.95 10.72
C LYS A 83 14.32 -9.09 11.70
N THR A 84 13.36 -8.17 11.64
CA THR A 84 12.17 -8.21 12.50
C THR A 84 11.31 -9.43 12.21
N GLU A 85 11.06 -9.75 10.95
CA GLU A 85 10.30 -10.96 10.57
C GLU A 85 11.07 -12.25 10.90
N GLN A 86 12.38 -12.28 10.65
CA GLN A 86 13.23 -13.42 11.00
C GLN A 86 13.23 -13.66 12.51
N ASN A 87 13.28 -12.61 13.33
CA ASN A 87 13.23 -12.71 14.80
C ASN A 87 11.88 -13.25 15.32
N ARG A 88 10.82 -13.26 14.50
CA ARG A 88 9.53 -13.89 14.85
C ARG A 88 9.52 -15.40 14.54
N LEU A 89 10.33 -15.87 13.59
CA LEU A 89 10.33 -17.28 13.16
C LEU A 89 10.65 -18.26 14.29
N PRO A 90 11.62 -18.02 15.20
CA PRO A 90 11.91 -18.94 16.30
C PRO A 90 10.68 -19.27 17.15
N PHE A 91 9.81 -18.29 17.40
CA PHE A 91 8.56 -18.53 18.12
C PHE A 91 7.71 -19.59 17.41
N TYR A 92 7.48 -19.44 16.11
CA TYR A 92 6.72 -20.42 15.35
C TYR A 92 7.41 -21.78 15.30
N ARG A 93 8.74 -21.83 15.15
CA ARG A 93 9.52 -23.08 15.17
C ARG A 93 9.36 -23.85 16.49
N GLN A 94 9.40 -23.14 17.62
CA GLN A 94 9.40 -23.76 18.96
C GLN A 94 7.99 -24.04 19.48
N ASN A 95 6.98 -23.29 19.04
CA ASN A 95 5.62 -23.33 19.60
C ASN A 95 4.60 -23.93 18.63
N GLN A 96 4.97 -24.95 17.84
CA GLN A 96 4.08 -25.57 16.84
C GLN A 96 2.77 -26.13 17.41
N LYS A 97 2.68 -26.47 18.70
CA LYS A 97 1.42 -26.92 19.34
C LYS A 97 0.39 -25.80 19.46
N VAL A 98 0.84 -24.55 19.65
CA VAL A 98 -0.03 -23.38 19.87
C VAL A 98 -0.91 -23.04 18.65
N PRO A 99 -0.39 -22.99 17.40
CA PRO A 99 -1.21 -22.75 16.21
C PRO A 99 -2.08 -23.94 15.78
N ARG A 100 -2.39 -24.90 16.67
CA ARG A 100 -3.19 -26.11 16.40
C ARG A 100 -2.69 -26.91 15.20
N VAL A 101 -1.37 -27.12 15.12
CA VAL A 101 -0.74 -27.86 14.02
C VAL A 101 -1.19 -29.33 13.95
N GLU A 102 -1.77 -29.85 15.04
CA GLU A 102 -2.38 -31.19 15.13
C GLU A 102 -3.43 -31.45 14.04
N LEU A 103 -4.11 -30.41 13.53
CA LEU A 103 -5.04 -30.54 12.39
C LEU A 103 -4.36 -30.89 11.06
N TYR A 104 -3.02 -30.83 11.00
CA TYR A 104 -2.22 -31.09 9.79
C TYR A 104 -1.41 -32.38 9.86
N GLN A 105 -1.72 -33.27 10.82
CA GLN A 105 -1.04 -34.56 10.95
C GLN A 105 -1.04 -35.35 9.63
N GLY A 106 -2.18 -35.42 8.93
CA GLY A 106 -2.26 -36.11 7.64
C GLY A 106 -1.40 -35.51 6.52
N LEU A 107 -1.15 -34.19 6.55
CA LEU A 107 -0.22 -33.55 5.61
C LEU A 107 1.24 -33.92 5.94
N MET A 108 1.57 -33.98 7.22
CA MET A 108 2.89 -34.38 7.69
C MET A 108 3.18 -35.84 7.33
N ASP A 109 2.20 -36.72 7.49
CA ASP A 109 2.30 -38.15 7.16
C ASP A 109 2.47 -38.36 5.64
N HIS A 110 1.76 -37.59 4.82
CA HIS A 110 1.92 -37.61 3.37
C HIS A 110 3.32 -37.16 2.92
N LEU A 111 3.81 -36.02 3.44
CA LEU A 111 5.16 -35.52 3.13
C LEU A 111 6.26 -36.48 3.59
N ALA A 112 6.07 -37.15 4.72
CA ALA A 112 7.00 -38.16 5.21
C ALA A 112 7.03 -39.39 4.27
N ASN A 113 5.88 -39.81 3.75
CA ASN A 113 5.79 -40.90 2.77
C ASN A 113 6.44 -40.55 1.43
N GLU A 114 6.21 -39.34 0.90
CA GLU A 114 6.89 -38.89 -0.33
C GLU A 114 8.41 -38.84 -0.16
N ALA A 115 8.89 -38.24 0.93
CA ALA A 115 10.33 -38.19 1.21
C ALA A 115 10.93 -39.59 1.36
N HIS A 116 10.19 -40.54 1.92
CA HIS A 116 10.60 -41.94 2.01
C HIS A 116 10.70 -42.60 0.64
N ILE A 117 9.73 -42.37 -0.25
CA ILE A 117 9.73 -42.87 -1.64
C ILE A 117 10.92 -42.31 -2.42
N GLU A 118 11.29 -41.05 -2.21
CA GLU A 118 12.42 -40.39 -2.87
C GLU A 118 13.78 -40.65 -2.21
N GLY A 119 13.83 -41.44 -1.12
CA GLY A 119 15.06 -41.72 -0.37
C GLY A 119 15.66 -40.48 0.34
N LEU A 120 14.87 -39.42 0.50
CA LEU A 120 15.26 -38.19 1.17
C LEU A 120 15.04 -38.32 2.68
N ARG A 121 15.94 -37.75 3.48
CA ARG A 121 15.70 -37.54 4.92
C ARG A 121 14.97 -36.21 5.09
N PRO A 122 13.66 -36.19 5.38
CA PRO A 122 12.96 -34.94 5.58
C PRO A 122 13.51 -34.24 6.83
N GLY A 123 13.88 -32.96 6.69
CA GLY A 123 14.17 -32.11 7.82
C GLY A 123 12.92 -31.87 8.70
N ARG A 124 13.07 -31.11 9.79
CA ARG A 124 11.91 -30.73 10.61
C ARG A 124 10.97 -29.81 9.82
N VAL A 125 9.80 -30.31 9.45
CA VAL A 125 8.75 -29.48 8.83
C VAL A 125 8.20 -28.50 9.86
N ILE A 126 8.18 -27.22 9.51
CA ILE A 126 7.64 -26.14 10.35
C ILE A 126 6.48 -25.52 9.58
N ILE A 127 5.28 -25.59 10.15
CA ILE A 127 4.09 -25.01 9.55
C ILE A 127 3.93 -23.59 10.07
N LEU A 128 3.96 -22.62 9.15
CA LEU A 128 3.61 -21.24 9.46
C LEU A 128 2.08 -21.08 9.45
N PRO A 129 1.49 -20.44 10.47
CA PRO A 129 0.05 -20.19 10.50
C PRO A 129 -0.36 -19.09 9.51
N SER A 130 -1.66 -19.00 9.20
CA SER A 130 -2.22 -17.91 8.38
C SER A 130 -2.05 -16.52 9.02
N SER A 131 -1.80 -16.45 10.34
CA SER A 131 -1.49 -15.20 11.03
C SER A 131 -0.10 -14.63 10.67
N PHE A 132 0.79 -15.43 10.07
CA PHE A 132 2.08 -14.95 9.59
C PHE A 132 1.92 -14.30 8.21
N GLN A 133 2.03 -12.97 8.15
CA GLN A 133 1.72 -12.19 6.95
C GLN A 133 2.62 -12.56 5.76
N GLY A 134 2.06 -12.49 4.55
CA GLY A 134 2.78 -12.72 3.29
C GLY A 134 2.99 -14.20 2.90
N ASN A 135 2.59 -15.17 3.73
CA ASN A 135 2.66 -16.58 3.35
C ASN A 135 1.43 -17.06 2.55
N PRO A 136 1.52 -18.19 1.82
CA PRO A 136 0.40 -18.72 1.03
C PRO A 136 -0.90 -18.95 1.79
N ARG A 137 -0.84 -19.41 3.05
CA ARG A 137 -2.03 -19.64 3.89
C ARG A 137 -2.68 -18.32 4.31
N ALA A 138 -1.89 -17.30 4.63
CA ALA A 138 -2.39 -15.96 4.92
C ALA A 138 -3.14 -15.39 3.70
N MET A 139 -2.56 -15.53 2.50
CA MET A 139 -3.19 -15.11 1.25
C MET A 139 -4.49 -15.88 0.97
N GLN A 140 -4.47 -17.21 1.13
CA GLN A 140 -5.65 -18.04 0.95
C GLN A 140 -6.77 -17.69 1.94
N GLN A 141 -6.43 -17.45 3.20
CA GLN A 141 -7.42 -17.06 4.21
C GLN A 141 -8.02 -15.68 3.91
N ASN A 142 -7.19 -14.68 3.57
CA ASN A 142 -7.70 -13.36 3.17
C ASN A 142 -8.64 -13.44 1.95
N TYR A 143 -8.31 -14.29 0.98
CA TYR A 143 -9.17 -14.55 -0.18
C TYR A 143 -10.50 -15.19 0.24
N GLN A 144 -10.46 -16.24 1.06
CA GLN A 144 -11.67 -16.91 1.57
C GLN A 144 -12.56 -15.97 2.38
N ASP A 145 -11.97 -15.13 3.23
CA ASP A 145 -12.68 -14.12 4.02
C ASP A 145 -13.36 -13.09 3.10
N ALA A 146 -12.64 -12.59 2.08
CA ALA A 146 -13.23 -11.69 1.08
C ALA A 146 -14.38 -12.35 0.31
N MET A 147 -14.24 -13.61 -0.11
CA MET A 147 -15.30 -14.36 -0.78
C MET A 147 -16.49 -14.62 0.15
N ALA A 148 -16.27 -14.86 1.45
CA ALA A 148 -17.33 -15.02 2.43
C ALA A 148 -18.12 -13.71 2.62
N VAL A 149 -17.42 -12.57 2.67
CA VAL A 149 -18.05 -11.24 2.70
C VAL A 149 -18.93 -11.04 1.46
N VAL A 150 -18.40 -11.28 0.26
CA VAL A 150 -19.17 -11.14 -1.00
C VAL A 150 -20.33 -12.14 -1.06
N ARG A 151 -20.17 -13.37 -0.56
CA ARG A 151 -21.25 -14.36 -0.51
C ARG A 151 -22.39 -13.89 0.40
N LYS A 152 -22.07 -13.30 1.55
CA LYS A 152 -23.04 -12.82 2.54
C LYS A 152 -23.72 -11.52 2.11
N TYR A 153 -22.95 -10.54 1.64
CA TYR A 153 -23.41 -9.17 1.39
C TYR A 153 -23.62 -8.86 -0.11
N ARG A 154 -23.39 -9.83 -0.99
CA ARG A 154 -23.43 -9.72 -2.46
C ARG A 154 -22.25 -8.92 -3.02
N LYS A 155 -22.28 -8.66 -4.33
CA LYS A 155 -21.21 -7.98 -5.06
C LYS A 155 -20.97 -6.56 -4.53
N PRO A 156 -19.71 -6.08 -4.54
CA PRO A 156 -19.38 -4.67 -4.28
C PRO A 156 -20.10 -3.72 -5.22
N ASP A 157 -20.46 -2.55 -4.69
CA ASP A 157 -21.10 -1.45 -5.42
C ASP A 157 -20.06 -0.43 -5.92
N LEU A 158 -18.97 -0.24 -5.17
CA LEU A 158 -17.89 0.69 -5.53
C LEU A 158 -16.53 0.00 -5.45
N PHE A 159 -15.67 0.32 -6.42
CA PHE A 159 -14.24 0.00 -6.40
C PHE A 159 -13.44 1.29 -6.41
N ILE A 160 -12.77 1.59 -5.29
CA ILE A 160 -12.02 2.84 -5.09
C ILE A 160 -10.54 2.51 -5.08
N THR A 161 -9.77 3.25 -5.88
CA THR A 161 -8.31 3.22 -5.85
C THR A 161 -7.80 4.55 -5.30
N PHE A 162 -6.99 4.49 -4.25
CA PHE A 162 -6.33 5.64 -3.66
C PHE A 162 -4.82 5.50 -3.84
N THR A 163 -4.24 6.34 -4.68
CA THR A 163 -2.82 6.27 -5.06
C THR A 163 -2.03 7.36 -4.37
N CYS A 164 -0.90 7.01 -3.76
CA CYS A 164 0.01 7.98 -3.19
C CYS A 164 0.60 8.89 -4.27
N ASN A 165 0.69 10.19 -3.99
CA ASN A 165 1.33 11.17 -4.86
C ASN A 165 2.57 11.76 -4.17
N PRO A 166 3.78 11.63 -4.74
CA PRO A 166 4.98 12.14 -4.09
C PRO A 166 5.04 13.66 -4.07
N THR A 167 4.23 14.35 -4.89
CA THR A 167 4.18 15.82 -4.96
C THR A 167 3.23 16.44 -3.94
N TRP A 168 2.63 15.63 -3.05
CA TRP A 168 1.85 16.17 -1.95
C TRP A 168 2.67 17.15 -1.11
N ARG A 169 2.05 18.27 -0.76
CA ARG A 169 2.68 19.37 -0.04
C ARG A 169 3.36 18.91 1.24
N GLU A 170 2.69 18.05 2.01
CA GLU A 170 3.21 17.52 3.27
C GLU A 170 4.46 16.67 3.11
N ILE A 171 4.68 16.07 1.93
CA ILE A 171 5.93 15.37 1.59
C ILE A 171 6.98 16.42 1.21
N GLN A 172 6.66 17.29 0.26
CA GLN A 172 7.62 18.26 -0.29
C GLN A 172 8.18 19.22 0.78
N GLU A 173 7.34 19.72 1.68
CA GLU A 173 7.73 20.63 2.77
C GLU A 173 8.60 19.97 3.84
N GLN A 174 8.62 18.63 3.92
CA GLN A 174 9.33 17.87 4.95
C GLN A 174 10.60 17.20 4.43
N LEU A 175 10.96 17.42 3.16
CA LEU A 175 12.23 16.98 2.58
C LEU A 175 13.35 17.93 3.01
N PHE A 176 14.51 17.36 3.37
CA PHE A 176 15.70 18.18 3.57
C PHE A 176 16.26 18.68 2.23
N PRO A 177 17.08 19.75 2.21
CA PRO A 177 17.71 20.24 0.99
C PRO A 177 18.44 19.12 0.23
N GLY A 178 18.15 19.00 -1.07
CA GLY A 178 18.72 17.98 -1.95
C GLY A 178 18.07 16.59 -1.86
N GLN A 179 17.11 16.36 -0.96
CA GLN A 179 16.39 15.09 -0.91
C GLN A 179 15.28 15.01 -1.95
N THR A 180 15.04 13.80 -2.44
CA THR A 180 13.84 13.48 -3.22
C THR A 180 12.86 12.68 -2.35
N PRO A 181 11.56 12.61 -2.71
CA PRO A 181 10.61 11.73 -2.02
C PRO A 181 11.11 10.29 -1.89
N SER A 182 11.81 9.76 -2.90
CA SER A 182 12.38 8.41 -2.89
C SER A 182 13.39 8.18 -1.77
N ASP A 183 14.00 9.24 -1.23
CA ASP A 183 14.98 9.16 -0.15
C ASP A 183 14.33 9.10 1.23
N ARG A 184 13.03 9.37 1.33
CA ARG A 184 12.25 9.40 2.57
C ARG A 184 11.02 8.47 2.50
N PRO A 185 11.22 7.14 2.40
CA PRO A 185 10.12 6.18 2.37
C PRO A 185 9.26 6.18 3.64
N ASP A 186 9.86 6.55 4.80
CA ASP A 186 9.15 6.74 6.06
C ASP A 186 8.13 7.89 5.97
N LEU A 187 8.51 9.00 5.35
CA LEU A 187 7.66 10.17 5.16
C LEU A 187 6.52 9.87 4.18
N ILE A 188 6.83 9.25 3.03
CA ILE A 188 5.81 8.83 2.05
C ILE A 188 4.75 7.96 2.72
N THR A 189 5.18 6.92 3.43
CA THR A 189 4.26 5.94 4.03
C THR A 189 3.40 6.59 5.12
N ARG A 190 3.98 7.51 5.91
CA ARG A 190 3.24 8.26 6.94
C ARG A 190 2.18 9.17 6.34
N VAL A 191 2.54 10.00 5.37
CA VAL A 191 1.60 10.94 4.73
C VAL A 191 0.50 10.16 4.01
N PHE A 192 0.86 9.10 3.28
CA PHE A 192 -0.11 8.20 2.65
C PHE A 192 -1.10 7.64 3.68
N LYS A 193 -0.61 7.11 4.80
CA LYS A 193 -1.48 6.53 5.83
C LYS A 193 -2.39 7.56 6.47
N LEU A 194 -1.90 8.77 6.74
CA LEU A 194 -2.71 9.86 7.28
C LEU A 194 -3.84 10.25 6.32
N LYS A 195 -3.53 10.47 5.04
CA LYS A 195 -4.56 10.83 4.04
C LYS A 195 -5.53 9.68 3.77
N LEU A 196 -5.04 8.44 3.75
CA LEU A 196 -5.90 7.26 3.61
C LEU A 196 -6.86 7.13 4.79
N ASN A 197 -6.42 7.41 6.01
CA ASN A 197 -7.29 7.38 7.18
C ASN A 197 -8.39 8.46 7.10
N GLU A 198 -8.08 9.67 6.60
CA GLU A 198 -9.11 10.70 6.39
C GLU A 198 -10.15 10.23 5.36
N LEU A 199 -9.71 9.65 4.24
CA LEU A 199 -10.62 9.08 3.23
C LEU A 199 -11.51 7.97 3.81
N ILE A 200 -10.92 7.09 4.62
CA ILE A 200 -11.65 6.02 5.33
C ILE A 200 -12.72 6.62 6.25
N ASP A 201 -12.37 7.69 6.98
CA ASP A 201 -13.31 8.37 7.86
C ASP A 201 -14.44 9.07 7.07
N ASP A 202 -14.12 9.73 5.95
CA ASP A 202 -15.12 10.32 5.05
C ASP A 202 -16.11 9.26 4.56
N ILE A 203 -15.62 8.13 4.05
CA ILE A 203 -16.45 7.09 3.45
C ILE A 203 -17.25 6.33 4.52
N PHE A 204 -16.60 5.89 5.60
CA PHE A 204 -17.21 4.94 6.55
C PHE A 204 -17.85 5.59 7.77
N LYS A 205 -17.44 6.80 8.17
CA LYS A 205 -18.05 7.52 9.30
C LYS A 205 -18.97 8.65 8.83
N LYS A 206 -18.53 9.43 7.84
CA LYS A 206 -19.33 10.56 7.30
C LYS A 206 -20.30 10.12 6.19
N HIS A 207 -20.18 8.88 5.71
CA HIS A 207 -21.07 8.27 4.71
C HIS A 207 -21.22 9.08 3.42
N ILE A 208 -20.14 9.74 2.97
CA ILE A 208 -20.20 10.63 1.79
C ILE A 208 -20.59 9.90 0.49
N LEU A 209 -20.43 8.58 0.43
CA LEU A 209 -20.81 7.71 -0.69
C LEU A 209 -21.98 6.77 -0.35
N GLY A 210 -22.69 7.04 0.76
CA GLY A 210 -23.72 6.17 1.32
C GLY A 210 -23.23 5.32 2.49
N ARG A 211 -24.16 4.62 3.16
CA ARG A 211 -23.81 3.78 4.31
C ARG A 211 -23.17 2.48 3.85
N THR A 212 -21.94 2.25 4.30
CA THR A 212 -21.20 1.00 4.04
C THR A 212 -21.64 -0.09 5.03
N ILE A 213 -22.06 -1.26 4.52
CA ILE A 213 -22.42 -2.43 5.35
C ILE A 213 -21.31 -3.48 5.40
N ALA A 214 -20.44 -3.50 4.40
CA ALA A 214 -19.25 -4.33 4.37
C ALA A 214 -18.20 -3.72 3.44
N ASN A 215 -16.93 -3.98 3.71
CA ASN A 215 -15.82 -3.54 2.87
C ASN A 215 -14.67 -4.55 2.94
N VAL A 216 -13.85 -4.53 1.89
CA VAL A 216 -12.56 -5.21 1.84
C VAL A 216 -11.58 -4.23 1.22
N PHE A 217 -10.42 -4.02 1.83
CA PHE A 217 -9.37 -3.24 1.20
C PHE A 217 -8.00 -3.83 1.41
N VAL A 218 -7.12 -3.57 0.45
CA VAL A 218 -5.72 -3.97 0.47
C VAL A 218 -4.87 -2.73 0.23
N ILE A 219 -3.73 -2.65 0.93
CA ILE A 219 -2.67 -1.69 0.64
C ILE A 219 -1.53 -2.45 -0.01
N GLU A 220 -1.14 -2.02 -1.19
CA GLU A 220 -0.11 -2.64 -1.99
C GLU A 220 1.03 -1.67 -2.23
N PHE A 221 2.25 -2.23 -2.30
CA PHE A 221 3.46 -1.49 -2.63
C PHE A 221 3.99 -2.04 -3.94
N GLN A 222 3.81 -1.29 -5.03
CA GLN A 222 4.32 -1.68 -6.34
C GLN A 222 5.85 -1.62 -6.39
N LYS A 223 6.50 -2.56 -7.10
CA LYS A 223 7.97 -2.63 -7.25
C LYS A 223 8.63 -1.32 -7.71
N ARG A 224 7.91 -0.51 -8.48
CA ARG A 224 8.34 0.81 -8.97
C ARG A 224 7.33 1.93 -8.65
N GLY A 225 6.32 1.62 -7.84
CA GLY A 225 5.22 2.53 -7.53
C GLY A 225 5.21 2.92 -6.07
N LEU A 226 4.52 4.00 -5.76
CA LEU A 226 4.24 4.39 -4.40
C LEU A 226 3.08 3.55 -3.84
N PRO A 227 2.81 3.60 -2.52
CA PRO A 227 1.72 2.85 -1.94
C PRO A 227 0.38 3.21 -2.58
N HIS A 228 -0.45 2.21 -2.80
CA HIS A 228 -1.81 2.39 -3.27
C HIS A 228 -2.76 1.51 -2.46
N CYS A 229 -3.99 1.98 -2.31
CA CYS A 229 -5.05 1.23 -1.65
C CYS A 229 -6.17 0.93 -2.63
N HIS A 230 -6.58 -0.33 -2.69
CA HIS A 230 -7.76 -0.77 -3.41
C HIS A 230 -8.84 -1.11 -2.39
N MET A 231 -10.02 -0.50 -2.52
CA MET A 231 -11.17 -0.74 -1.65
C MET A 231 -12.37 -1.23 -2.45
N LEU A 232 -12.96 -2.33 -2.01
CA LEU A 232 -14.28 -2.80 -2.43
C LEU A 232 -15.28 -2.45 -1.34
N ILE A 233 -16.34 -1.74 -1.71
CA ILE A 233 -17.36 -1.26 -0.78
C ILE A 233 -18.71 -1.83 -1.15
N ILE A 234 -19.42 -2.36 -0.16
CA ILE A 234 -20.80 -2.83 -0.28
C ILE A 234 -21.68 -1.87 0.51
N LEU A 235 -22.60 -1.21 -0.18
CA LEU A 235 -23.51 -0.20 0.37
C LEU A 235 -24.80 -0.84 0.89
N ASN A 236 -25.43 -0.16 1.84
CA ASN A 236 -26.78 -0.44 2.31
C ASN A 236 -27.76 -0.40 1.13
N SER A 237 -28.80 -1.25 1.15
CA SER A 237 -29.83 -1.34 0.11
C SER A 237 -30.50 -0.01 -0.25
N GLU A 238 -30.62 0.91 0.71
CA GLU A 238 -31.18 2.25 0.50
C GLU A 238 -30.22 3.15 -0.29
N ASP A 239 -28.92 2.96 -0.12
CA ASP A 239 -27.86 3.79 -0.70
C ASP A 239 -27.26 3.19 -1.99
N LYS A 240 -27.78 2.04 -2.44
CA LYS A 240 -27.29 1.38 -3.66
C LYS A 240 -27.48 2.25 -4.92
N ILE A 241 -26.54 2.11 -5.84
CA ILE A 241 -26.56 2.75 -7.16
C ILE A 241 -27.53 1.98 -8.05
N LYS A 242 -28.73 2.54 -8.30
CA LYS A 242 -29.83 1.88 -9.02
C LYS A 242 -30.24 2.59 -10.31
N SER A 243 -29.66 3.76 -10.59
CA SER A 243 -30.01 4.58 -11.75
C SER A 243 -28.81 5.38 -12.23
N ASP A 244 -28.87 5.83 -13.48
CA ASP A 244 -27.87 6.74 -14.07
C ASP A 244 -27.75 8.04 -13.27
N ASN A 245 -28.85 8.54 -12.71
CA ASN A 245 -28.84 9.70 -11.82
C ASN A 245 -28.05 9.46 -10.52
N HIS A 246 -28.03 8.24 -9.98
CA HIS A 246 -27.18 7.92 -8.83
C HIS A 246 -25.71 7.89 -9.23
N ILE A 247 -25.38 7.37 -10.43
CA ILE A 247 -24.02 7.40 -10.98
C ILE A 247 -23.55 8.85 -11.10
N ASP A 248 -24.36 9.73 -11.71
CA ASP A 248 -24.03 11.14 -11.94
C ASP A 248 -23.84 11.96 -10.65
N ARG A 249 -24.35 11.48 -9.50
CA ARG A 249 -24.10 12.10 -8.18
C ARG A 249 -22.74 11.73 -7.61
N ILE A 250 -22.18 10.60 -8.01
CA ILE A 250 -20.94 10.04 -7.47
C ILE A 250 -19.77 10.28 -8.43
N VAL A 251 -20.03 10.23 -9.74
CA VAL A 251 -19.04 10.38 -10.80
C VAL A 251 -19.41 11.58 -11.67
N CYS A 252 -18.45 12.47 -11.86
CA CYS A 252 -18.57 13.61 -12.76
C CYS A 252 -17.41 13.59 -13.76
N SER A 253 -17.72 13.63 -15.06
CA SER A 253 -16.73 13.75 -16.14
C SER A 253 -16.73 15.16 -16.75
N GLU A 254 -17.11 16.17 -15.98
CA GLU A 254 -17.15 17.58 -16.42
C GLU A 254 -16.06 18.37 -15.71
N MET A 255 -15.50 19.37 -16.41
CA MET A 255 -14.54 20.28 -15.81
C MET A 255 -15.27 21.17 -14.80
N PRO A 256 -14.85 21.25 -13.53
CA PRO A 256 -15.44 22.18 -12.58
C PRO A 256 -15.24 23.63 -13.07
N ASP A 257 -16.21 24.50 -12.86
CA ASP A 257 -16.05 25.92 -13.16
C ASP A 257 -14.99 26.56 -12.24
N ALA A 258 -13.99 27.24 -12.82
CA ALA A 258 -12.87 27.81 -12.06
C ALA A 258 -13.27 29.04 -11.22
N ALA A 259 -14.31 29.78 -11.61
CA ALA A 259 -14.81 30.92 -10.85
C ALA A 259 -15.66 30.46 -9.65
N ARG A 260 -16.43 29.37 -9.81
CA ARG A 260 -17.29 28.82 -8.74
C ARG A 260 -16.55 27.87 -7.80
N PHE A 261 -15.66 27.04 -8.34
CA PHE A 261 -14.97 25.97 -7.61
C PHE A 261 -13.46 25.97 -7.91
N PRO A 262 -12.73 27.06 -7.62
CA PRO A 262 -11.33 27.21 -8.02
C PRO A 262 -10.42 26.08 -7.52
N GLN A 263 -10.63 25.64 -6.26
CA GLN A 263 -9.83 24.57 -5.68
C GLN A 263 -10.10 23.21 -6.36
N LEU A 264 -11.36 22.88 -6.62
CA LEU A 264 -11.73 21.63 -7.28
C LEU A 264 -11.28 21.62 -8.74
N HIS A 265 -11.45 22.75 -9.45
CA HIS A 265 -10.94 22.92 -10.81
C HIS A 265 -9.43 22.66 -10.86
N GLU A 266 -8.65 23.26 -9.97
CA GLU A 266 -7.20 23.06 -9.94
C GLU A 266 -6.82 21.62 -9.59
N CYS A 267 -7.56 20.95 -8.70
CA CYS A 267 -7.37 19.54 -8.40
C CYS A 267 -7.64 18.66 -9.63
N VAL A 268 -8.76 18.85 -10.32
CA VAL A 268 -9.10 18.11 -11.55
C VAL A 268 -8.04 18.36 -12.62
N ARG A 269 -7.66 19.62 -12.83
CA ARG A 269 -6.63 20.03 -13.80
C ARG A 269 -5.30 19.33 -13.56
N ARG A 270 -4.84 19.30 -12.32
CA ARG A 270 -3.53 18.71 -11.97
C ARG A 270 -3.52 17.19 -12.00
N HIS A 271 -4.62 16.54 -11.59
CA HIS A 271 -4.59 15.13 -11.22
C HIS A 271 -5.49 14.22 -12.05
N MET A 272 -6.52 14.76 -12.72
CA MET A 272 -7.57 13.97 -13.36
C MET A 272 -7.65 14.16 -14.88
N ILE A 273 -6.88 15.08 -15.45
CA ILE A 273 -6.81 15.29 -16.91
C ILE A 273 -5.83 14.32 -17.56
N HIS A 274 -6.28 13.67 -18.64
CA HIS A 274 -5.40 12.90 -19.50
C HIS A 274 -4.38 13.81 -20.19
N ARG A 275 -3.09 13.48 -20.10
CA ARG A 275 -2.06 14.30 -20.73
C ARG A 275 -2.25 14.30 -22.26
N PRO A 276 -1.90 15.40 -22.95
CA PRO A 276 -2.00 15.45 -24.41
C PRO A 276 -1.34 14.23 -25.06
N CYS A 277 -2.07 13.58 -25.97
CA CYS A 277 -1.64 12.41 -26.74
C CYS A 277 -2.20 12.49 -28.17
N GLY A 278 -2.04 11.43 -28.96
CA GLY A 278 -2.54 11.41 -30.33
C GLY A 278 -1.76 12.37 -31.21
N THR A 279 -2.47 13.19 -31.98
CA THR A 279 -1.86 14.23 -32.84
C THR A 279 -1.13 15.30 -32.03
N LEU A 280 -1.57 15.60 -30.80
CA LEU A 280 -0.94 16.58 -29.93
C LEU A 280 0.41 16.10 -29.38
N ASN A 281 0.56 14.79 -29.18
CA ASN A 281 1.80 14.18 -28.76
C ASN A 281 1.85 12.67 -29.10
N PRO A 282 2.36 12.33 -30.31
CA PRO A 282 2.43 10.95 -30.79
C PRO A 282 3.35 10.04 -29.96
N HIS A 283 4.26 10.61 -29.17
CA HIS A 283 5.21 9.86 -28.34
C HIS A 283 4.70 9.61 -26.92
N SER A 284 3.43 9.89 -26.64
CA SER A 284 2.87 9.65 -25.32
C SER A 284 2.86 8.15 -24.99
N PRO A 285 3.11 7.74 -23.73
CA PRO A 285 3.17 6.32 -23.35
C PRO A 285 1.88 5.53 -23.59
N CYS A 286 0.75 6.21 -23.77
CA CYS A 286 -0.54 5.60 -24.08
C CYS A 286 -0.76 5.37 -25.60
N MET A 287 0.17 5.77 -26.46
CA MET A 287 0.05 5.60 -27.90
C MET A 287 0.48 4.19 -28.31
N GLU A 288 -0.41 3.46 -28.96
CA GLU A 288 -0.22 2.12 -29.51
C GLU A 288 -0.74 2.15 -30.95
N ASP A 289 0.08 1.74 -31.92
CA ASP A 289 -0.26 1.72 -33.36
C ASP A 289 -0.89 3.03 -33.89
N GLY A 290 -0.37 4.17 -33.43
CA GLY A 290 -0.85 5.51 -33.83
C GLY A 290 -2.17 5.94 -33.21
N LYS A 291 -2.76 5.16 -32.29
CA LYS A 291 -3.99 5.48 -31.56
C LYS A 291 -3.73 5.49 -30.06
N CYS A 292 -4.52 6.26 -29.31
CA CYS A 292 -4.46 6.20 -27.85
C CYS A 292 -5.13 4.91 -27.36
N SER A 293 -4.41 4.04 -26.65
CA SER A 293 -4.94 2.79 -26.08
C SER A 293 -5.98 3.00 -24.99
N LYS A 294 -6.18 4.25 -24.55
CA LYS A 294 -7.27 4.68 -23.65
C LYS A 294 -8.43 5.36 -24.39
N GLU A 295 -8.35 5.42 -25.73
CA GLU A 295 -9.33 5.99 -26.65
C GLU A 295 -9.67 7.47 -26.35
N PHE A 296 -8.66 8.25 -25.94
CA PHE A 296 -8.79 9.71 -25.94
C PHE A 296 -8.60 10.24 -27.36
N SER A 297 -9.33 11.27 -27.78
CA SER A 297 -10.32 12.06 -27.02
C SER A 297 -11.70 11.39 -26.97
N LYS A 298 -12.42 11.47 -25.84
CA LYS A 298 -13.74 10.86 -25.61
C LYS A 298 -14.86 11.71 -26.22
N GLU A 299 -15.95 11.04 -26.60
CA GLU A 299 -17.19 11.66 -27.07
C GLU A 299 -17.89 12.45 -25.95
N PHE A 300 -18.81 13.36 -26.32
CA PHE A 300 -19.65 14.13 -25.38
C PHE A 300 -21.09 13.57 -25.26
N PRO A 301 -21.34 12.51 -24.48
CA PRO A 301 -22.69 12.06 -24.17
C PRO A 301 -23.38 13.00 -23.17
N ASN A 302 -24.59 13.43 -23.52
CA ASN A 302 -25.44 14.29 -22.67
C ASN A 302 -26.02 13.57 -21.44
N TYR A 303 -25.97 12.25 -21.40
CA TYR A 303 -26.49 11.40 -20.33
C TYR A 303 -25.57 10.20 -20.11
N THR A 304 -25.57 9.65 -18.89
CA THR A 304 -24.87 8.41 -18.60
C THR A 304 -25.58 7.25 -19.30
N LEU A 305 -24.81 6.42 -20.00
CA LEU A 305 -25.28 5.19 -20.62
C LEU A 305 -24.73 4.02 -19.82
N SER A 306 -25.58 3.41 -18.99
CA SER A 306 -25.23 2.20 -18.26
C SER A 306 -24.91 1.03 -19.22
N ASN A 307 -23.83 0.30 -18.92
CA ASN A 307 -23.54 -1.02 -19.47
C ASN A 307 -23.30 -1.10 -21.00
N LYS A 308 -22.49 -0.20 -21.57
CA LYS A 308 -21.96 -0.39 -22.93
C LYS A 308 -20.73 -1.30 -22.84
N ASP A 309 -20.85 -2.53 -23.32
CA ASP A 309 -19.76 -3.54 -23.31
C ASP A 309 -19.19 -3.84 -21.91
N GLY A 310 -20.03 -3.77 -20.87
CA GLY A 310 -19.64 -4.03 -19.48
C GLY A 310 -19.16 -2.81 -18.68
N TYR A 311 -19.05 -1.62 -19.30
CA TYR A 311 -18.67 -0.37 -18.63
C TYR A 311 -19.69 0.75 -18.90
N PRO A 312 -19.97 1.62 -17.91
CA PRO A 312 -20.81 2.79 -18.15
C PRO A 312 -20.05 3.83 -18.99
N ARG A 313 -20.73 4.45 -19.95
CA ARG A 313 -20.26 5.72 -20.53
C ARG A 313 -20.86 6.85 -19.71
N TYR A 314 -20.03 7.51 -18.90
CA TYR A 314 -20.48 8.60 -18.05
C TYR A 314 -20.90 9.82 -18.84
N ARG A 315 -21.90 10.54 -18.33
CA ARG A 315 -22.28 11.87 -18.80
C ARG A 315 -21.06 12.79 -18.83
N ARG A 316 -20.84 13.40 -19.98
CA ARG A 316 -19.74 14.31 -20.27
C ARG A 316 -20.26 15.33 -21.26
N ARG A 317 -20.95 16.36 -20.76
CA ARG A 317 -21.50 17.41 -21.61
C ARG A 317 -20.37 18.32 -22.10
N ASP A 318 -20.58 18.89 -23.28
CA ASP A 318 -19.78 20.01 -23.72
C ASP A 318 -20.20 21.25 -22.93
N THR A 319 -19.33 21.67 -22.00
CA THR A 319 -19.58 22.82 -21.12
C THR A 319 -18.88 24.09 -21.61
N GLY A 320 -18.06 23.99 -22.67
CA GLY A 320 -17.17 25.06 -23.11
C GLY A 320 -16.03 25.40 -22.15
N ILE A 321 -15.90 24.72 -21.01
CA ILE A 321 -14.84 24.98 -20.02
C ILE A 321 -13.56 24.27 -20.46
N THR A 322 -12.51 25.06 -20.67
CA THR A 322 -11.18 24.57 -21.03
C THR A 322 -10.17 24.89 -19.93
N THR A 323 -9.01 24.26 -20.03
CA THR A 323 -7.84 24.56 -19.21
C THR A 323 -6.55 24.26 -19.97
N THR A 324 -5.43 24.83 -19.52
CA THR A 324 -4.13 24.60 -20.15
C THR A 324 -3.34 23.50 -19.42
N ILE A 325 -2.79 22.56 -20.21
CA ILE A 325 -1.82 21.56 -19.77
C ILE A 325 -0.56 21.69 -20.65
N GLY A 326 0.52 22.19 -20.05
CA GLY A 326 1.74 22.53 -20.78
C GLY A 326 1.48 23.68 -21.74
N LYS A 327 1.57 23.40 -23.05
CA LYS A 327 1.29 24.35 -24.14
C LYS A 327 -0.04 24.09 -24.85
N HIS A 328 -0.84 23.14 -24.36
CA HIS A 328 -2.06 22.69 -25.01
C HIS A 328 -3.27 23.09 -24.20
N GLU A 329 -4.29 23.62 -24.89
CA GLU A 329 -5.62 23.78 -24.34
C GLU A 329 -6.37 22.45 -24.44
N VAL A 330 -6.99 22.04 -23.33
CA VAL A 330 -7.72 20.79 -23.21
C VAL A 330 -9.05 21.05 -22.49
N ASP A 331 -10.06 20.26 -22.84
CA ASP A 331 -11.38 20.28 -22.22
C ASP A 331 -11.61 18.98 -21.43
N ASN A 332 -12.87 18.72 -21.09
CA ASN A 332 -13.28 17.50 -20.44
C ASN A 332 -13.49 16.34 -21.42
N ARG A 333 -12.69 16.19 -22.49
CA ARG A 333 -12.70 14.97 -23.33
C ARG A 333 -11.65 13.93 -22.93
#